data_AF-A0A5B9QEF0-F1
#
_entry.id   AF-A0A5B9QEF0-F1
#
_cell.length_a   1.000
_cell.length_b   1.000
_cell.length_c   1.000
_cell.angle_alpha   90.00
_cell.angle_beta   90.00
_cell.angle_gamma   90.00
#
_symmetry.space_group_name_H-M   'P 1'
#
loop_
_entity.id
_entity.type
_entity.pdbx_description
1 polymer ?
#
loop_
_entity_poly.entity_id
_entity_poly.type
_entity_poly.pdbx_seq_one_letter_code
_entity_poly.pdbx_strand_id
1 'polypeptide(L)'
;MRTTILTCAFAVLLSFAPAVSEASLQIGSKVTFDTSLPGTYGGQFLLTDGGSDAGKEVSAFETFCVELTEFVANGGTYMVTGIGDITVQGGRTLTNYAAWLYTEFRQGTLNGFSSSSTNDANALQYAFWREMQYSDADINNALPGSPAAAYKALYDAESWLADYIADGSWNKAVGYLGAVRVINLQTIDGKHAQDQLVLVPEASTLAVWSVLCLAGLIAYRRQLG
;
A
#
# COMPACT_ATOMS: atom_id res chain seq x y z
N MET A 1 34.28 26.89 -46.29
CA MET A 1 33.27 25.87 -45.94
C MET A 1 32.59 26.33 -44.66
N ARG A 2 31.29 26.60 -44.71
CA ARG A 2 30.51 27.14 -43.58
C ARG A 2 30.01 25.97 -42.74
N THR A 3 30.43 25.92 -41.48
CA THR A 3 30.03 24.90 -40.52
C THR A 3 28.68 25.27 -39.92
N THR A 4 27.63 24.54 -40.32
CA THR A 4 26.27 24.70 -39.77
C THR A 4 26.19 23.95 -38.45
N ILE A 5 26.05 24.67 -37.33
CA ILE A 5 25.80 24.09 -36.00
C ILE A 5 24.30 23.83 -35.90
N LEU A 6 23.91 22.55 -35.88
CA LEU A 6 22.54 22.12 -35.59
C LEU A 6 22.37 22.03 -34.05
N THR A 7 21.61 22.95 -33.49
CA THR A 7 21.20 22.92 -32.08
C THR A 7 19.90 22.12 -31.97
N CYS A 8 19.98 20.84 -31.59
CA CYS A 8 18.81 20.04 -31.24
C CYS A 8 18.32 20.43 -29.84
N ALA A 9 17.25 21.22 -29.78
CA ALA A 9 16.53 21.50 -28.54
C ALA A 9 15.73 20.25 -28.13
N PHE A 10 16.15 19.58 -27.07
CA PHE A 10 15.43 18.47 -26.45
C PHE A 10 14.40 19.06 -25.48
N ALA A 11 13.16 19.26 -25.94
CA ALA A 11 12.06 19.70 -25.08
C ALA A 11 11.54 18.50 -24.29
N VAL A 12 11.96 18.38 -23.02
CA VAL A 12 11.39 17.41 -22.08
C VAL A 12 10.05 17.95 -21.61
N LEU A 13 8.96 17.42 -22.18
CA LEU A 13 7.61 17.59 -21.65
C LEU A 13 7.51 16.85 -20.31
N LEU A 14 7.65 17.58 -19.20
CA LEU A 14 7.33 17.09 -17.86
C LEU A 14 5.80 17.00 -17.76
N SER A 15 5.26 15.81 -17.98
CA SER A 15 3.88 15.48 -17.63
C SER A 15 3.77 15.50 -16.10
N PHE A 16 3.10 16.51 -15.54
CA PHE A 16 2.76 16.57 -14.12
C PHE A 16 1.65 15.53 -13.84
N ALA A 17 2.03 14.27 -13.62
CA ALA A 17 1.14 13.33 -12.96
C ALA A 17 0.96 13.78 -11.50
N PRO A 18 -0.25 13.70 -10.92
CA PRO A 18 -0.44 13.94 -9.50
C PRO A 18 0.48 12.99 -8.72
N ALA A 19 1.37 13.55 -7.91
CA ALA A 19 2.20 12.77 -7.02
C ALA A 19 1.30 12.18 -5.93
N VAL A 20 1.03 10.88 -6.01
CA VAL A 20 0.45 10.15 -4.88
C VAL A 20 1.49 10.22 -3.76
N SER A 21 1.07 10.65 -2.56
CA SER A 21 1.93 10.65 -1.38
C SER A 21 2.18 9.20 -0.97
N GLU A 22 3.22 8.59 -1.52
CA GLU A 22 3.71 7.29 -1.08
C GLU A 22 4.18 7.37 0.38
N ALA A 23 3.98 6.30 1.15
CA ALA A 23 4.36 6.30 2.55
C ALA A 23 5.89 6.31 2.66
N SER A 24 6.45 7.19 3.49
CA SER A 24 7.89 7.23 3.84
C SER A 24 8.33 6.07 4.75
N LEU A 25 7.59 4.97 4.73
CA LEU A 25 7.76 3.83 5.61
C LEU A 25 8.99 3.00 5.20
N GLN A 26 9.79 2.61 6.18
CA GLN A 26 10.94 1.74 5.96
C GLN A 26 11.11 0.73 7.09
N ILE A 27 11.96 -0.27 6.87
CA ILE A 27 12.28 -1.26 7.89
C ILE A 27 12.95 -0.57 9.11
N GLY A 28 12.44 -0.89 10.28
CA GLY A 28 12.82 -0.31 11.57
C GLY A 28 12.11 1.00 11.91
N SER A 29 11.18 1.49 11.09
CA SER A 29 10.24 2.55 11.53
C SER A 29 9.37 2.03 12.68
N LYS A 30 8.98 2.92 13.58
CA LYS A 30 7.97 2.65 14.61
C LYS A 30 6.66 3.29 14.19
N VAL A 31 5.58 2.55 14.32
CA VAL A 31 4.24 2.98 13.90
C VAL A 31 3.26 2.81 15.04
N THR A 32 2.23 3.63 15.04
CA THR A 32 1.08 3.50 15.94
C THR A 32 -0.21 3.51 15.13
N PHE A 33 -1.25 2.89 15.69
CA PHE A 33 -2.54 2.73 15.03
C PHE A 33 -3.64 3.46 15.77
N ASP A 34 -4.45 4.20 15.03
CA ASP A 34 -5.77 4.61 15.45
C ASP A 34 -6.81 3.68 14.80
N THR A 35 -7.52 2.95 15.67
CA THR A 35 -8.54 1.94 15.28
C THR A 35 -9.96 2.51 15.36
N SER A 36 -10.12 3.83 15.45
CA SER A 36 -11.43 4.49 15.54
C SER A 36 -12.09 4.74 14.19
N LEU A 37 -11.38 4.49 13.08
CA LEU A 37 -11.93 4.57 11.74
C LEU A 37 -12.99 3.48 11.48
N PRO A 38 -13.87 3.65 10.47
CA PRO A 38 -14.98 2.73 10.24
C PRO A 38 -14.55 1.29 9.99
N GLY A 39 -15.35 0.35 10.50
CA GLY A 39 -15.13 -1.08 10.40
C GLY A 39 -15.63 -1.85 11.63
N THR A 40 -15.68 -3.16 11.54
CA THR A 40 -16.04 -4.04 12.67
C THR A 40 -15.20 -5.32 12.61
N TYR A 41 -14.45 -5.60 13.68
CA TYR A 41 -13.49 -6.73 13.77
C TYR A 41 -12.40 -6.71 12.68
N GLY A 42 -12.02 -5.50 12.28
CA GLY A 42 -11.21 -5.17 11.12
C GLY A 42 -11.71 -3.85 10.54
N GLY A 43 -11.26 -3.48 9.34
CA GLY A 43 -11.69 -2.27 8.66
C GLY A 43 -10.54 -1.30 8.44
N GLN A 44 -10.87 -0.01 8.42
CA GLN A 44 -9.87 1.02 8.21
C GLN A 44 -9.07 1.25 9.49
N PHE A 45 -7.76 1.42 9.32
CA PHE A 45 -6.84 1.80 10.39
C PHE A 45 -6.04 3.01 9.94
N LEU A 46 -5.91 4.03 10.79
CA LEU A 46 -4.97 5.11 10.53
C LEU A 46 -3.63 4.75 11.16
N LEU A 47 -2.63 4.52 10.32
CA LEU A 47 -1.25 4.31 10.73
C LEU A 47 -0.54 5.67 10.77
N THR A 48 0.12 5.97 11.89
CA THR A 48 0.93 7.19 12.07
C THR A 48 2.31 6.86 12.65
N ASP A 49 3.21 7.84 12.67
CA ASP A 49 4.54 7.66 13.28
C ASP A 49 4.44 7.37 14.78
N GLY A 50 5.09 6.30 15.22
CA GLY A 50 5.12 5.83 16.61
C GLY A 50 6.38 6.27 17.37
N GLY A 51 7.01 7.37 16.97
CA GLY A 51 8.29 7.81 17.53
C GLY A 51 9.48 7.13 16.87
N SER A 52 9.51 7.11 15.54
CA SER A 52 10.62 6.59 14.75
C SER A 52 11.90 7.40 14.99
N ASP A 53 13.05 6.74 14.80
CA ASP A 53 14.34 7.45 14.80
C ASP A 53 14.43 8.43 13.62
N ALA A 54 15.30 9.44 13.74
CA ALA A 54 15.47 10.46 12.71
C ALA A 54 15.81 9.85 11.34
N GLY A 55 15.09 10.28 10.30
CA GLY A 55 15.19 9.74 8.95
C GLY A 55 14.36 8.48 8.70
N LYS A 56 13.55 8.03 9.67
CA LYS A 56 12.59 6.92 9.56
C LYS A 56 11.14 7.30 9.81
N GLU A 57 10.86 8.59 9.80
CA GLU A 57 9.55 9.16 10.10
C GLU A 57 8.51 8.67 9.10
N VAL A 58 7.31 8.42 9.61
CA VAL A 58 6.20 7.89 8.84
C VAL A 58 5.12 8.94 8.66
N SER A 59 4.83 9.31 7.42
CA SER A 59 3.62 10.07 7.11
C SER A 59 2.37 9.25 7.40
N ALA A 60 1.33 9.88 7.95
CA ALA A 60 0.08 9.19 8.26
C ALA A 60 -0.61 8.65 7.00
N PHE A 61 -1.17 7.44 7.08
CA PHE A 61 -1.99 6.87 6.01
C PHE A 61 -2.98 5.81 6.51
N GLU A 62 -4.03 5.59 5.74
CA GLU A 62 -5.03 4.57 6.02
C GLU A 62 -4.62 3.20 5.48
N THR A 63 -4.89 2.15 6.24
CA THR A 63 -4.53 0.76 5.91
C THR A 63 -5.59 -0.22 6.41
N PHE A 64 -5.39 -1.49 6.05
CA PHE A 64 -6.25 -2.62 6.36
C PHE A 64 -5.41 -3.82 6.75
N CYS A 65 -5.96 -4.63 7.65
CA CYS A 65 -5.34 -5.86 8.09
C CYS A 65 -5.36 -6.91 6.98
N VAL A 66 -4.28 -7.69 6.87
CA VAL A 66 -4.20 -8.81 5.92
C VAL A 66 -4.19 -10.19 6.57
N GLU A 67 -4.27 -10.25 7.91
CA GLU A 67 -4.31 -11.49 8.69
C GLU A 67 -5.51 -11.51 9.63
N LEU A 68 -5.94 -12.72 10.02
CA LEU A 68 -7.17 -12.93 10.81
C LEU A 68 -6.94 -13.12 12.31
N THR A 69 -5.78 -13.65 12.72
CA THR A 69 -5.55 -14.14 14.10
C THR A 69 -4.54 -13.34 14.91
N GLU A 70 -4.01 -12.28 14.32
CA GLU A 70 -3.13 -11.32 14.98
C GLU A 70 -3.84 -9.99 15.11
N PHE A 71 -3.43 -9.17 16.06
CA PHE A 71 -4.14 -7.93 16.38
C PHE A 71 -3.18 -6.77 16.59
N VAL A 72 -3.58 -5.61 16.10
CA VAL A 72 -3.06 -4.32 16.54
C VAL A 72 -4.05 -3.66 17.49
N ALA A 73 -3.54 -2.96 18.49
CA ALA A 73 -4.33 -2.26 19.49
C ALA A 73 -4.30 -0.76 19.24
N ASN A 74 -5.38 -0.07 19.61
CA ASN A 74 -5.45 1.38 19.54
C ASN A 74 -4.35 2.04 20.38
N GLY A 75 -3.56 2.91 19.77
CA GLY A 75 -2.40 3.57 20.38
C GLY A 75 -1.20 2.65 20.64
N GLY A 76 -1.26 1.37 20.24
CA GLY A 76 -0.14 0.44 20.38
C GLY A 76 1.01 0.82 19.45
N THR A 77 2.26 0.72 19.92
CA THR A 77 3.44 0.97 19.10
C THR A 77 4.04 -0.33 18.59
N TYR A 78 4.34 -0.37 17.30
CA TYR A 78 4.85 -1.54 16.59
C TYR A 78 6.08 -1.16 15.77
N MET A 79 6.97 -2.11 15.55
CA MET A 79 8.15 -1.95 14.69
C MET A 79 7.89 -2.63 13.35
N VAL A 80 8.23 -1.94 12.25
CA VAL A 80 8.23 -2.53 10.90
C VAL A 80 9.47 -3.41 10.76
N THR A 81 9.27 -4.72 10.63
CA THR A 81 10.38 -5.68 10.51
C THR A 81 10.59 -6.16 9.08
N GLY A 82 9.61 -5.94 8.21
CA GLY A 82 9.67 -6.33 6.81
C GLY A 82 8.67 -5.55 5.96
N ILE A 83 8.98 -5.46 4.68
CA ILE A 83 8.09 -4.90 3.65
C ILE A 83 8.25 -5.81 2.44
N GLY A 84 7.16 -6.47 2.02
CA GLY A 84 7.22 -7.47 0.96
C GLY A 84 5.82 -7.86 0.49
N ASP A 85 5.70 -9.04 -0.12
CA ASP A 85 4.44 -9.48 -0.72
C ASP A 85 3.78 -10.61 0.08
N ILE A 86 4.33 -10.97 1.25
CA ILE A 86 3.94 -12.16 2.01
C ILE A 86 3.75 -11.76 3.49
N THR A 87 2.68 -12.27 4.12
CA THR A 87 2.46 -12.10 5.57
C THR A 87 3.37 -13.01 6.39
N VAL A 88 3.75 -12.60 7.60
CA VAL A 88 4.73 -13.36 8.39
C VAL A 88 4.15 -14.66 8.93
N GLN A 89 3.03 -14.59 9.66
CA GLN A 89 2.50 -15.76 10.37
C GLN A 89 1.66 -16.65 9.44
N GLY A 90 0.79 -16.03 8.64
CA GLY A 90 -0.09 -16.70 7.71
C GLY A 90 0.60 -17.19 6.44
N GLY A 91 1.76 -16.65 6.09
CA GLY A 91 2.49 -17.00 4.87
C GLY A 91 1.68 -16.74 3.58
N ARG A 92 0.72 -15.81 3.63
CA ARG A 92 -0.20 -15.54 2.53
C ARG A 92 0.40 -14.51 1.59
N THR A 93 0.32 -14.75 0.29
CA THR A 93 0.84 -13.83 -0.73
C THR A 93 -0.22 -12.83 -1.16
N LEU A 94 0.17 -11.55 -1.24
CA LEU A 94 -0.63 -10.47 -1.81
C LEU A 94 -1.01 -10.77 -3.26
N THR A 95 -2.30 -10.68 -3.59
CA THR A 95 -2.77 -10.88 -4.96
C THR A 95 -2.78 -9.58 -5.75
N ASN A 96 -2.79 -9.73 -7.07
CA ASN A 96 -2.90 -8.62 -8.02
C ASN A 96 -4.20 -7.80 -7.81
N TYR A 97 -5.31 -8.46 -7.46
CA TYR A 97 -6.58 -7.77 -7.24
C TYR A 97 -6.63 -7.03 -5.90
N ALA A 98 -6.10 -7.61 -4.81
CA ALA A 98 -5.92 -6.87 -3.55
C ALA A 98 -5.03 -5.64 -3.74
N ALA A 99 -3.93 -5.77 -4.48
CA ALA A 99 -3.05 -4.65 -4.78
C ALA A 99 -3.77 -3.54 -5.57
N TRP A 100 -4.60 -3.90 -6.56
CA TRP A 100 -5.40 -2.92 -7.27
C TRP A 100 -6.42 -2.21 -6.35
N LEU A 101 -7.19 -2.98 -5.56
CA LEU A 101 -8.18 -2.43 -4.63
C LEU A 101 -7.56 -1.42 -3.67
N TYR A 102 -6.42 -1.76 -3.07
CA TYR A 102 -5.74 -0.86 -2.14
C TYR A 102 -5.16 0.38 -2.83
N THR A 103 -4.70 0.22 -4.08
CA THR A 103 -4.23 1.36 -4.90
C THR A 103 -5.35 2.36 -5.15
N GLU A 104 -6.50 1.88 -5.64
CA GLU A 104 -7.68 2.74 -5.91
C GLU A 104 -8.24 3.36 -4.64
N PHE A 105 -8.28 2.62 -3.54
CA PHE A 105 -8.68 3.14 -2.22
C PHE A 105 -7.76 4.30 -1.80
N ARG A 106 -6.45 4.10 -1.85
CA ARG A 106 -5.46 5.12 -1.45
C ARG A 106 -5.43 6.34 -2.35
N GLN A 107 -5.88 6.20 -3.60
CA GLN A 107 -6.03 7.31 -4.55
C GLN A 107 -7.39 8.01 -4.44
N GLY A 108 -8.33 7.46 -3.67
CA GLY A 108 -9.69 7.97 -3.57
C GLY A 108 -10.52 7.76 -4.85
N THR A 109 -10.14 6.78 -5.67
CA THR A 109 -10.77 6.45 -6.96
C THR A 109 -11.57 5.15 -6.94
N LEU A 110 -11.54 4.42 -5.82
CA LEU A 110 -12.35 3.22 -5.63
C LEU A 110 -13.84 3.55 -5.68
N ASN A 111 -14.50 3.19 -6.78
CA ASN A 111 -15.87 3.57 -7.06
C ASN A 111 -16.84 3.07 -5.98
N GLY A 112 -17.81 3.89 -5.59
CA GLY A 112 -18.81 3.55 -4.57
C GLY A 112 -18.32 3.59 -3.13
N PHE A 113 -17.01 3.59 -2.88
CA PHE A 113 -16.46 3.57 -1.54
C PHE A 113 -16.56 4.93 -0.83
N SER A 114 -17.03 4.92 0.42
CA SER A 114 -17.02 6.04 1.35
C SER A 114 -16.16 5.72 2.57
N SER A 115 -15.13 6.54 2.82
CA SER A 115 -14.26 6.38 4.01
C SER A 115 -15.00 6.51 5.34
N SER A 116 -16.18 7.13 5.35
CA SER A 116 -17.04 7.27 6.53
C SER A 116 -18.02 6.10 6.75
N SER A 117 -18.15 5.19 5.78
CA SER A 117 -19.11 4.08 5.83
C SER A 117 -18.49 2.85 6.49
N THR A 118 -19.12 2.38 7.58
CA THR A 118 -18.74 1.10 8.20
C THR A 118 -18.99 -0.09 7.27
N ASN A 119 -20.03 -0.03 6.43
CA ASN A 119 -20.34 -1.10 5.50
C ASN A 119 -19.26 -1.23 4.42
N ASP A 120 -18.85 -0.11 3.83
CA ASP A 120 -17.85 -0.10 2.75
C ASP A 120 -16.48 -0.53 3.30
N ALA A 121 -16.14 -0.09 4.52
CA ALA A 121 -14.94 -0.53 5.21
C ALA A 121 -14.94 -2.06 5.47
N ASN A 122 -16.08 -2.62 5.88
CA ASN A 122 -16.22 -4.06 6.09
C ASN A 122 -16.19 -4.86 4.78
N ALA A 123 -16.80 -4.33 3.72
CA ALA A 123 -16.76 -4.91 2.38
C ALA A 123 -15.31 -4.97 1.86
N LEU A 124 -14.56 -3.87 1.99
CA LEU A 124 -13.18 -3.79 1.55
C LEU A 124 -12.25 -4.66 2.41
N GLN A 125 -12.44 -4.68 3.73
CA GLN A 125 -11.70 -5.58 4.63
C GLN A 125 -11.93 -7.06 4.27
N TYR A 126 -13.18 -7.44 3.97
CA TYR A 126 -13.51 -8.79 3.51
C TYR A 126 -12.86 -9.11 2.17
N ALA A 127 -12.88 -8.17 1.22
CA ALA A 127 -12.20 -8.33 -0.07
C ALA A 127 -10.71 -8.63 0.15
N PHE A 128 -10.03 -7.88 1.03
CA PHE A 128 -8.63 -8.17 1.36
C PHE A 128 -8.43 -9.56 1.97
N TRP A 129 -9.24 -10.00 2.93
CA TRP A 129 -9.08 -11.35 3.47
C TRP A 129 -9.29 -12.45 2.42
N ARG A 130 -10.31 -12.30 1.56
CA ARG A 130 -10.56 -13.25 0.47
C ARG A 130 -9.40 -13.30 -0.52
N GLU A 131 -8.86 -12.14 -0.86
CA GLU A 131 -7.73 -12.04 -1.76
C GLU A 131 -6.42 -12.51 -1.12
N MET A 132 -6.27 -12.37 0.20
CA MET A 132 -5.22 -13.05 0.97
C MET A 132 -5.52 -14.55 1.18
N GLN A 133 -6.42 -15.12 0.37
CA GLN A 133 -6.72 -16.54 0.24
C GLN A 133 -7.34 -17.18 1.50
N TYR A 134 -7.96 -16.37 2.36
CA TYR A 134 -8.80 -16.89 3.44
C TYR A 134 -10.18 -17.30 2.90
N SER A 135 -10.68 -18.42 3.40
CA SER A 135 -12.04 -18.87 3.14
C SER A 135 -13.03 -18.21 4.11
N ASP A 136 -14.32 -18.26 3.79
CA ASP A 136 -15.37 -17.79 4.72
C ASP A 136 -15.36 -18.57 6.05
N ALA A 137 -14.94 -19.84 6.00
CA ALA A 137 -14.77 -20.64 7.21
C ALA A 137 -13.62 -20.10 8.08
N ASP A 138 -12.49 -19.72 7.48
CA ASP A 138 -11.37 -19.13 8.22
C ASP A 138 -11.79 -17.82 8.90
N ILE A 139 -12.49 -16.95 8.16
CA ILE A 139 -13.00 -15.66 8.67
C ILE A 139 -13.98 -15.89 9.83
N ASN A 140 -14.94 -16.80 9.67
CA ASN A 140 -15.92 -17.10 10.70
C ASN A 140 -15.32 -17.76 11.95
N ASN A 141 -14.24 -18.53 11.79
CA ASN A 141 -13.55 -19.14 12.92
C ASN A 141 -12.70 -18.13 13.70
N ALA A 142 -12.17 -17.11 13.02
CA ALA A 142 -11.34 -16.09 13.64
C ALA A 142 -12.14 -14.98 14.31
N LEU A 143 -13.32 -14.65 13.79
CA LEU A 143 -14.11 -13.48 14.21
C LEU A 143 -15.40 -13.87 14.94
N PRO A 144 -15.78 -13.15 16.00
CA PRO A 144 -17.03 -13.42 16.70
C PRO A 144 -18.24 -13.13 15.81
N GLY A 145 -19.29 -13.94 15.93
CA GLY A 145 -20.56 -13.72 15.24
C GLY A 145 -20.62 -14.16 13.79
N SER A 146 -19.57 -14.81 13.26
CA SER A 146 -19.52 -15.37 11.90
C SER A 146 -19.88 -14.36 10.79
N PRO A 147 -19.14 -13.24 10.67
CA PRO A 147 -19.53 -12.10 9.85
C PRO A 147 -19.38 -12.32 8.34
N ALA A 148 -18.73 -13.40 7.89
CA ALA A 148 -18.31 -13.55 6.49
C ALA A 148 -19.48 -13.41 5.50
N ALA A 149 -20.65 -13.98 5.80
CA ALA A 149 -21.82 -13.88 4.91
C ALA A 149 -22.34 -12.44 4.78
N ALA A 150 -22.34 -11.67 5.89
CA ALA A 150 -22.78 -10.29 5.88
C ALA A 150 -21.81 -9.41 5.10
N TYR A 151 -20.50 -9.59 5.32
CA TYR A 151 -19.49 -8.80 4.62
C TYR A 151 -19.40 -9.17 3.15
N LYS A 152 -19.57 -10.45 2.82
CA LYS A 152 -19.68 -10.90 1.44
C LYS A 152 -20.85 -10.23 0.72
N ALA A 153 -22.01 -10.13 1.36
CA ALA A 153 -23.17 -9.48 0.75
C ALA A 153 -22.93 -7.98 0.47
N LEU A 154 -22.17 -7.30 1.34
CA LEU A 154 -21.73 -5.93 1.10
C LEU A 154 -20.75 -5.86 -0.08
N TYR A 155 -19.72 -6.70 -0.08
CA TYR A 155 -18.74 -6.78 -1.17
C TYR A 155 -19.37 -7.13 -2.53
N ASP A 156 -20.30 -8.08 -2.57
CA ASP A 156 -20.98 -8.49 -3.80
C ASP A 156 -21.88 -7.37 -4.38
N ALA A 157 -22.23 -6.36 -3.59
CA ALA A 157 -22.99 -5.19 -4.06
C ALA A 157 -22.11 -4.16 -4.76
N GLU A 158 -20.78 -4.27 -4.63
CA GLU A 158 -19.82 -3.33 -5.21
C GLU A 158 -19.46 -3.68 -6.65
N SER A 159 -19.10 -2.67 -7.45
CA SER A 159 -18.66 -2.86 -8.84
C SER A 159 -17.18 -3.19 -8.98
N TRP A 160 -16.42 -3.28 -7.88
CA TRP A 160 -14.97 -3.25 -7.90
C TRP A 160 -14.31 -4.33 -8.75
N LEU A 161 -14.89 -5.55 -8.81
CA LEU A 161 -14.34 -6.60 -9.66
C LEU A 161 -14.52 -6.28 -11.14
N ALA A 162 -15.68 -5.71 -11.52
CA ALA A 162 -15.94 -5.29 -12.88
C ALA A 162 -15.01 -4.12 -13.27
N ASP A 163 -14.81 -3.16 -12.36
CA ASP A 163 -13.93 -2.01 -12.56
C ASP A 163 -12.47 -2.47 -12.72
N TYR A 164 -12.01 -3.39 -11.85
CA TYR A 164 -10.70 -4.03 -11.99
C TYR A 164 -10.55 -4.69 -13.35
N ILE A 165 -11.50 -5.54 -13.78
CA ILE A 165 -11.44 -6.21 -15.09
C ILE A 165 -11.35 -5.20 -16.23
N ALA A 166 -12.13 -4.12 -16.15
CA ALA A 166 -12.17 -3.06 -17.16
C ALA A 166 -10.93 -2.16 -17.18
N ASP A 167 -10.16 -2.10 -16.09
CA ASP A 167 -8.95 -1.29 -16.01
C ASP A 167 -7.82 -1.86 -16.89
N GLY A 168 -7.69 -1.29 -18.10
CA GLY A 168 -6.63 -1.64 -19.04
C GLY A 168 -5.24 -1.11 -18.66
N SER A 169 -5.14 -0.23 -17.67
CA SER A 169 -3.86 0.32 -17.21
C SER A 169 -3.14 -0.60 -16.22
N TRP A 170 -3.90 -1.41 -15.48
CA TRP A 170 -3.35 -2.39 -14.54
C TRP A 170 -2.92 -3.68 -15.25
N ASN A 171 -1.63 -4.03 -15.18
CA ASN A 171 -1.10 -5.21 -15.85
C ASN A 171 -1.39 -6.52 -15.09
N LYS A 172 -2.56 -7.09 -15.36
CA LYS A 172 -3.04 -8.34 -14.74
C LYS A 172 -2.24 -9.58 -15.14
N ALA A 173 -1.71 -9.60 -16.37
CA ALA A 173 -1.10 -10.79 -16.97
C ALA A 173 0.22 -11.21 -16.30
N VAL A 174 0.92 -10.25 -15.70
CA VAL A 174 2.22 -10.49 -15.04
C VAL A 174 2.12 -10.50 -13.51
N GLY A 175 0.90 -10.42 -12.95
CA GLY A 175 0.71 -10.32 -11.51
C GLY A 175 1.27 -9.02 -10.91
N TYR A 176 1.20 -7.90 -11.65
CA TYR A 176 1.68 -6.60 -11.19
C TYR A 176 1.04 -6.18 -9.86
N LEU A 177 1.84 -5.86 -8.84
CA LEU A 177 1.33 -5.43 -7.53
C LEU A 177 1.36 -3.91 -7.35
N GLY A 178 1.85 -3.17 -8.34
CA GLY A 178 2.15 -1.75 -8.17
C GLY A 178 3.13 -1.50 -7.03
N ALA A 179 2.90 -0.37 -6.35
CA ALA A 179 3.59 0.01 -5.12
C ALA A 179 3.03 -0.70 -3.87
N VAL A 180 2.00 -1.55 -3.99
CA VAL A 180 1.37 -2.17 -2.81
C VAL A 180 2.23 -3.27 -2.24
N ARG A 181 2.50 -3.21 -0.95
CA ARG A 181 3.22 -4.22 -0.18
C ARG A 181 2.47 -4.54 1.11
N VAL A 182 2.79 -5.68 1.68
CA VAL A 182 2.48 -6.07 3.05
C VAL A 182 3.60 -5.56 3.96
N ILE A 183 3.23 -4.85 5.02
CA ILE A 183 4.15 -4.47 6.09
C ILE A 183 4.09 -5.54 7.16
N ASN A 184 5.25 -6.06 7.51
CA ASN A 184 5.39 -7.04 8.55
C ASN A 184 5.65 -6.34 9.88
N LEU A 185 4.82 -6.63 10.89
CA LEU A 185 4.84 -5.90 12.15
C LEU A 185 5.22 -6.80 13.32
N GLN A 186 5.93 -6.19 14.27
CA GLN A 186 6.16 -6.78 15.58
C GLN A 186 5.86 -5.76 16.67
N THR A 187 5.38 -6.25 17.81
CA THR A 187 5.41 -5.51 19.07
C THR A 187 6.86 -5.15 19.42
N ILE A 188 7.05 -4.13 20.26
CA ILE A 188 8.40 -3.74 20.72
C ILE A 188 9.12 -4.88 21.44
N ASP A 189 8.39 -5.83 22.02
CA ASP A 189 8.92 -7.03 22.67
C ASP A 189 9.25 -8.17 21.68
N GLY A 190 9.13 -7.94 20.37
CA GLY A 190 9.49 -8.89 19.32
C GLY A 190 8.44 -9.96 18.99
N LYS A 191 7.23 -9.88 19.57
CA LYS A 191 6.11 -10.75 19.17
C LYS A 191 5.49 -10.25 17.87
N HIS A 192 5.01 -11.16 17.03
CA HIS A 192 4.28 -10.81 15.82
C HIS A 192 3.01 -10.00 16.14
N ALA A 193 2.70 -9.07 15.24
CA ALA A 193 1.53 -8.22 15.27
C ALA A 193 0.90 -8.22 13.88
N GLN A 194 -0.38 -7.85 13.80
CA GLN A 194 -1.15 -8.00 12.58
C GLN A 194 -0.59 -7.21 11.40
N ASP A 195 -0.13 -7.92 10.37
CA ASP A 195 0.39 -7.31 9.15
C ASP A 195 -0.68 -6.45 8.43
N GLN A 196 -0.22 -5.41 7.75
CA GLN A 196 -1.08 -4.41 7.08
C GLN A 196 -0.64 -4.14 5.65
N LEU A 197 -1.46 -3.43 4.87
CA LEU A 197 -1.11 -2.96 3.53
C LEU A 197 -0.37 -1.61 3.54
N VAL A 198 0.46 -1.35 2.55
CA VAL A 198 1.12 -0.05 2.35
C VAL A 198 1.38 0.21 0.88
N LEU A 199 1.45 1.48 0.50
CA LEU A 199 2.05 1.92 -0.76
C LEU A 199 3.49 2.37 -0.50
N VAL A 200 4.46 1.62 -1.04
CA VAL A 200 5.89 1.93 -0.95
C VAL A 200 6.40 2.35 -2.32
N PRO A 201 7.19 3.45 -2.42
CA PRO A 201 7.83 3.84 -3.67
C PRO A 201 8.55 2.68 -4.32
N GLU A 202 8.26 2.39 -5.60
CA GLU A 202 9.07 1.44 -6.34
C GLU A 202 10.53 1.92 -6.32
N ALA A 203 11.45 1.06 -5.85
CA ALA A 203 12.87 1.40 -5.72
C ALA A 203 13.54 1.82 -7.04
N SER A 204 12.91 1.50 -8.17
CA SER A 204 13.30 1.93 -9.52
C SER A 204 13.34 3.46 -9.66
N THR A 205 12.41 4.17 -9.01
CA THR A 205 12.34 5.64 -9.09
C THR A 205 13.54 6.28 -8.41
N LEU A 206 13.97 5.76 -7.25
CA LEU A 206 15.19 6.21 -6.57
C LEU A 206 16.44 5.92 -7.40
N ALA A 207 16.52 4.76 -8.06
CA ALA A 207 17.65 4.43 -8.92
C ALA A 207 17.75 5.39 -10.13
N VAL A 208 16.64 5.73 -10.79
CA VAL A 208 16.61 6.67 -11.92
C VAL A 208 17.05 8.07 -11.49
N TRP A 209 16.53 8.58 -10.38
CA TRP A 209 16.96 9.88 -9.84
C TRP A 209 18.43 9.86 -9.42
N SER A 210 18.90 8.78 -8.81
CA SER A 210 20.31 8.63 -8.43
C SER A 210 21.24 8.66 -9.64
N VAL A 211 20.87 7.97 -10.73
CA VAL A 211 21.64 7.94 -11.98
C VAL A 211 21.61 9.30 -12.67
N LEU A 212 20.47 9.99 -12.71
CA LEU A 212 20.33 11.32 -13.30
C LEU A 212 21.13 12.38 -12.53
N CYS A 213 21.10 12.33 -11.19
CA CYS A 213 21.92 13.22 -10.35
C CYS A 213 23.42 12.98 -10.55
N LEU A 214 23.86 11.72 -10.65
CA LEU A 214 25.27 11.40 -10.95
C LEU A 214 25.69 11.88 -12.34
N ALA A 215 24.85 11.68 -13.35
CA ALA A 215 25.11 12.12 -14.71
C ALA A 215 25.19 13.65 -14.80
N GLY A 216 24.33 14.37 -14.09
CA GLY A 216 24.37 15.83 -13.98
C GLY A 216 25.67 16.35 -13.36
N LEU A 217 26.15 15.73 -12.28
CA LEU A 217 27.43 16.08 -11.64
C LEU A 217 28.62 15.85 -12.56
N ILE A 218 28.62 14.74 -13.32
CA ILE A 218 29.69 14.42 -14.29
C ILE A 218 29.71 15.44 -15.44
N ALA A 219 28.55 15.84 -15.95
CA ALA A 219 28.43 16.84 -17.01
C ALA A 219 28.90 18.24 -16.55
N TYR A 220 28.52 18.65 -15.33
CA TYR A 220 28.96 19.92 -14.74
C TYR A 220 30.47 19.99 -14.56
N ARG A 221 31.09 18.93 -14.05
CA ARG A 221 32.56 18.87 -13.87
C ARG A 221 33.33 18.95 -15.19
N ARG A 222 32.75 18.50 -16.30
CA ARG A 222 33.35 18.57 -17.64
C ARG A 222 33.25 19.95 -18.29
N GLN A 223 32.41 20.85 -17.80
CA GLN A 223 32.33 22.23 -18.29
C GLN A 223 33.27 23.19 -17.54
N LEU A 224 33.80 22.79 -16.38
CA LEU A 224 34.66 23.61 -15.53
C LEU A 224 36.16 23.31 -15.66
N GLY A 225 36.55 22.31 -16.46
CA GLY A 225 37.95 21.99 -16.79
C GLY A 225 38.19 22.10 -18.27
#